data_AF-A0A8C5RNA0-F1
#
_entry.id   AF-A0A8C5RNA0-F1
#
_cell.length_a   1.000
_cell.length_b   1.000
_cell.length_c   1.000
_cell.angle_alpha   90.00
_cell.angle_beta   90.00
_cell.angle_gamma   90.00
#
_symmetry.space_group_name_H-M   'P 1'
#
loop_
_entity.id
_entity.type
_entity.pdbx_description
1 polymer ?
#
loop_
_entity_poly.entity_id
_entity_poly.type
_entity_poly.pdbx_seq_one_letter_code
_entity_poly.pdbx_strand_id
1 'polypeptide(L)'
;MEILKGNYLSANPGLDNFLMHLKMHIDSSGMSIALAQPLEEARKMLQAHRANWLQSAIFLWFLREIVLKPGANPIFLDQNFSETLEQKLLVTEFKWMRRMLTRCLSKQNVCLSVLGLEIQHLTKFLPPHQDLEEMQKKLPAEAEKFLKANYLQLLSYYHPESEGIGNATDSLAEHLAFDKKQLKEARAQEEQLNRCLDQQKAVYFQVLQRCLGLLKQLAHKFRLGTQSDLDQVLIQYMEIKANALLLKIRGEEMKILSETYTPEIVNVHQMIRMKRGWT
;
A
#
# COMPACT_ATOMS: atom_id res chain seq x y z
N MET A 1 5.01 20.76 -9.61
CA MET A 1 6.48 20.80 -9.81
C MET A 1 6.97 22.26 -9.72
N GLU A 2 7.08 22.81 -8.52
CA GLU A 2 7.63 24.18 -8.31
C GLU A 2 8.97 24.18 -7.55
N ILE A 3 9.54 23.01 -7.28
CA ILE A 3 10.63 22.85 -6.30
C ILE A 3 12.03 23.04 -6.93
N LEU A 4 12.14 23.17 -8.24
CA LEU A 4 13.44 23.33 -8.93
C LEU A 4 13.53 24.70 -9.60
N LYS A 5 13.61 25.78 -8.81
CA LYS A 5 13.93 27.12 -9.31
C LYS A 5 15.35 27.52 -8.87
N GLY A 6 16.18 27.88 -9.84
CA GLY A 6 17.33 28.76 -9.62
C GLY A 6 18.64 28.29 -10.25
N ASN A 7 19.35 27.37 -9.59
CA ASN A 7 20.80 27.27 -9.79
C ASN A 7 21.29 25.99 -10.50
N TYR A 8 20.48 24.93 -10.55
CA TYR A 8 20.89 23.65 -11.17
C TYR A 8 20.51 23.51 -12.65
N LEU A 9 19.55 24.30 -13.13
CA LEU A 9 19.06 24.24 -14.52
C LEU A 9 19.95 25.01 -15.49
N SER A 10 20.59 26.09 -15.05
CA SER A 10 21.56 26.85 -15.86
C SER A 10 22.86 26.09 -16.14
N ALA A 11 23.23 25.15 -15.27
CA ALA A 11 24.41 24.30 -15.44
C ALA A 11 24.22 23.15 -16.45
N ASN A 12 22.97 22.80 -16.80
CA ASN A 12 22.65 21.66 -17.67
C ASN A 12 21.52 22.03 -18.67
N PRO A 13 21.84 22.65 -19.81
CA PRO A 13 20.84 23.12 -20.78
C PRO A 13 20.03 21.98 -21.41
N GLY A 14 20.58 20.77 -21.49
CA GLY A 14 19.87 19.58 -21.97
C GLY A 14 18.71 19.16 -21.05
N LEU A 15 18.87 19.31 -19.73
CA LEU A 15 17.82 19.00 -18.75
C LEU A 15 16.72 20.06 -18.79
N ASP A 16 17.06 21.33 -18.97
CA ASP A 16 16.11 22.42 -19.07
C ASP A 16 15.22 22.29 -20.32
N ASN A 17 15.82 21.98 -21.48
CA ASN A 17 15.07 21.67 -22.70
C ASN A 17 14.14 20.46 -22.53
N PHE A 18 14.61 19.40 -21.87
CA PHE A 18 13.79 18.22 -21.59
C PHE A 18 12.59 18.57 -20.70
N LEU A 19 12.80 19.30 -19.60
CA LEU A 19 11.72 19.72 -18.71
C LEU A 19 10.73 20.67 -19.40
N MET A 20 11.21 21.54 -20.29
CA MET A 20 10.35 22.42 -21.10
C MET A 20 9.47 21.62 -22.07
N HIS A 21 10.04 20.62 -22.76
CA HIS A 21 9.25 19.69 -23.59
C HIS A 21 8.28 18.86 -22.76
N LEU A 22 8.69 18.40 -21.58
CA LEU A 22 7.85 17.57 -20.71
C LEU A 22 6.66 18.35 -20.14
N LYS A 23 6.86 19.65 -19.86
CA LYS A 23 5.78 20.58 -19.49
C LYS A 23 4.74 20.77 -20.60
N MET A 24 5.12 20.66 -21.87
CA MET A 24 4.16 20.73 -22.99
C MET A 24 3.23 19.51 -23.05
N HIS A 25 3.60 18.42 -22.41
CA HIS A 25 2.84 17.17 -22.40
C HIS A 25 2.18 16.87 -21.07
N ILE A 26 2.46 17.61 -19.99
CA ILE A 26 1.99 17.34 -18.63
C ILE A 26 1.21 18.54 -18.06
N ASP A 27 0.04 18.27 -17.47
CA ASP A 27 -0.79 19.25 -16.78
C ASP A 27 -0.23 19.66 -15.40
N SER A 28 -0.82 20.67 -14.78
CA SER A 28 -0.40 21.15 -13.44
C SER A 28 -0.52 20.10 -12.33
N SER A 29 -1.25 19.00 -12.57
CA SER A 29 -1.41 17.87 -11.64
C SER A 29 -0.36 16.77 -11.82
N GLY A 30 0.48 16.85 -12.86
CA GLY A 30 1.49 15.85 -13.18
C GLY A 30 1.00 14.74 -14.12
N MET A 31 -0.17 14.89 -14.73
CA MET A 31 -0.76 13.93 -15.67
C MET A 31 -0.52 14.35 -17.11
N SER A 32 -0.32 13.38 -18.01
CA SER A 32 -0.21 13.69 -19.44
C SER A 32 -1.51 14.30 -19.96
N ILE A 33 -1.43 15.43 -20.65
CA ILE A 33 -2.60 16.15 -21.20
C ILE A 33 -3.38 15.24 -22.15
N ALA A 34 -2.70 14.40 -22.92
CA ALA A 34 -3.32 13.45 -23.85
C ALA A 34 -4.04 12.29 -23.12
N LEU A 35 -3.64 11.95 -21.89
CA LEU A 35 -4.25 10.88 -21.10
C LEU A 35 -5.27 11.39 -20.07
N ALA A 36 -5.22 12.67 -19.71
CA ALA A 36 -6.13 13.27 -18.74
C ALA A 36 -7.59 13.15 -19.17
N GLN A 37 -7.90 13.48 -20.43
CA GLN A 37 -9.27 13.41 -20.96
C GLN A 37 -9.81 11.97 -21.06
N PRO A 38 -9.12 11.01 -21.70
CA PRO A 38 -9.57 9.61 -21.72
C PRO A 38 -9.71 8.99 -20.32
N LEU A 39 -8.84 9.36 -19.38
CA LEU A 39 -8.88 8.85 -18.03
C LEU A 39 -10.08 9.41 -17.25
N GLU A 40 -10.41 10.69 -17.45
CA GLU A 40 -11.59 11.30 -16.83
C GLU A 40 -12.89 10.74 -17.43
N GLU A 41 -12.93 10.51 -18.75
CA GLU A 41 -14.04 9.81 -19.40
C GLU A 41 -14.18 8.37 -18.87
N ALA A 42 -13.08 7.64 -18.74
CA ALA A 42 -13.07 6.30 -18.15
C ALA A 42 -13.53 6.30 -16.69
N ARG A 43 -13.15 7.30 -15.90
CA ARG A 43 -13.63 7.47 -14.51
C ARG A 43 -15.13 7.71 -14.47
N LYS A 44 -15.66 8.58 -15.32
CA LYS A 44 -17.11 8.83 -15.41
C LYS A 44 -17.87 7.57 -15.82
N MET A 45 -17.36 6.83 -16.81
CA MET A 45 -17.94 5.54 -17.21
C MET A 45 -17.89 4.51 -16.07
N LEU A 46 -16.80 4.46 -15.30
CA LEU A 46 -16.66 3.57 -14.16
C LEU A 46 -17.65 3.94 -13.04
N GLN A 47 -17.79 5.23 -12.74
CA GLN A 47 -18.76 5.72 -11.76
C GLN A 47 -20.20 5.39 -12.18
N ALA A 48 -20.55 5.60 -13.46
CA ALA A 48 -21.87 5.24 -13.99
C ALA A 48 -22.11 3.73 -13.93
N HIS A 49 -21.12 2.91 -14.30
CA HIS A 49 -21.21 1.45 -14.18
C HIS A 49 -21.34 1.00 -12.73
N ARG A 50 -20.61 1.61 -11.80
CA ARG A 50 -20.71 1.33 -10.37
C ARG A 50 -22.09 1.69 -9.82
N ALA A 51 -22.62 2.86 -10.19
CA ALA A 51 -23.95 3.28 -9.78
C ALA A 51 -25.04 2.32 -10.29
N ASN A 52 -25.01 1.97 -11.58
CA ASN A 52 -25.95 1.02 -12.17
C ASN A 52 -25.81 -0.38 -11.56
N TRP A 53 -24.59 -0.79 -11.23
CA TRP A 53 -24.33 -2.05 -10.54
C TRP A 53 -24.92 -2.03 -9.13
N LEU A 54 -24.65 -0.99 -8.36
CA LEU A 54 -25.17 -0.84 -7.00
C LEU A 54 -26.68 -0.82 -6.99
N GLN A 55 -27.32 -0.10 -7.91
CA GLN A 55 -28.79 -0.10 -8.03
C GLN A 55 -29.34 -1.51 -8.29
N SER A 56 -28.71 -2.25 -9.22
CA SER A 56 -29.10 -3.63 -9.53
C SER A 56 -28.85 -4.58 -8.35
N ALA A 57 -27.74 -4.40 -7.64
CA ALA A 57 -27.36 -5.22 -6.49
C ALA A 57 -28.29 -4.98 -5.29
N ILE A 58 -28.61 -3.72 -4.98
CA ILE A 58 -29.56 -3.36 -3.93
C ILE A 58 -30.94 -3.94 -4.24
N PHE A 59 -31.39 -3.87 -5.49
CA PHE A 59 -32.65 -4.46 -5.90
C PHE A 59 -32.67 -6.00 -5.73
N LEU A 60 -31.61 -6.68 -6.14
CA LEU A 60 -31.48 -8.13 -5.93
C LEU A 60 -31.43 -8.51 -4.45
N TRP A 61 -30.71 -7.73 -3.63
CA TRP A 61 -30.63 -7.95 -2.19
C TRP A 61 -31.99 -7.76 -1.52
N PHE A 62 -32.72 -6.72 -1.91
CA PHE A 62 -34.08 -6.48 -1.43
C PHE A 62 -35.02 -7.63 -1.80
N LEU A 63 -34.97 -8.11 -3.06
CA LEU A 63 -35.76 -9.28 -3.48
C LEU A 63 -35.37 -10.56 -2.72
N ARG A 64 -34.08 -10.74 -2.45
CA ARG A 64 -33.57 -11.86 -1.67
C ARG A 64 -33.98 -11.77 -0.20
N GLU A 65 -34.06 -10.57 0.36
CA GLU A 65 -34.55 -10.34 1.73
C GLU A 65 -36.04 -10.67 1.86
N ILE A 66 -36.84 -10.38 0.83
CA ILE A 66 -38.24 -10.80 0.75
C ILE A 66 -38.36 -12.34 0.75
N VAL A 67 -37.47 -13.03 0.02
CA VAL A 67 -37.48 -14.51 -0.07
C VAL A 67 -36.93 -15.18 1.18
N LEU A 68 -35.87 -14.64 1.80
CA LEU A 68 -35.09 -15.32 2.83
C LEU A 68 -35.51 -15.02 4.28
N LYS A 69 -36.40 -14.06 4.59
CA LYS A 69 -36.80 -13.81 6.00
C LYS A 69 -37.53 -15.03 6.59
N PRO A 70 -36.91 -15.81 7.50
CA PRO A 70 -37.56 -16.94 8.15
C PRO A 70 -38.18 -16.43 9.45
N GLY A 71 -39.50 -16.22 9.46
CA GLY A 71 -40.21 -15.85 10.70
C GLY A 71 -41.29 -14.79 10.59
N ALA A 72 -41.56 -14.23 9.41
CA ALA A 72 -42.85 -13.60 9.15
C ALA A 72 -43.83 -14.72 8.76
N ASN A 73 -44.99 -14.75 9.41
CA ASN A 73 -45.98 -15.83 9.31
C ASN A 73 -46.14 -16.42 7.89
N PRO A 74 -46.40 -17.74 7.76
CA PRO A 74 -46.70 -18.43 6.49
C PRO A 74 -48.02 -17.98 5.81
N ILE A 75 -48.48 -16.76 6.09
CA ILE A 75 -49.73 -16.16 5.63
C ILE A 75 -49.48 -15.23 4.42
N PHE A 76 -48.25 -14.76 4.19
CA PHE A 76 -47.99 -13.68 3.21
C PHE A 76 -47.51 -14.12 1.83
N LEU A 77 -46.91 -15.30 1.69
CA LEU A 77 -46.40 -15.77 0.40
C LEU A 77 -46.98 -17.15 0.10
N ASP A 78 -47.78 -17.22 -0.97
CA ASP A 78 -48.14 -18.48 -1.61
C ASP A 78 -46.84 -19.24 -1.91
N GLN A 79 -46.75 -20.49 -1.44
CA GLN A 79 -45.51 -21.27 -1.49
C GLN A 79 -44.94 -21.31 -2.92
N ASN A 80 -45.84 -21.40 -3.90
CA ASN A 80 -45.57 -21.36 -5.33
C ASN A 80 -44.92 -20.03 -5.80
N PHE A 81 -45.30 -18.89 -5.23
CA PHE A 81 -44.71 -17.59 -5.57
C PHE A 81 -43.27 -17.47 -5.06
N SER A 82 -43.01 -17.94 -3.83
CA SER A 82 -41.66 -17.89 -3.25
C SER A 82 -40.67 -18.76 -4.02
N GLU A 83 -41.08 -19.98 -4.40
CA GLU A 83 -40.29 -20.91 -5.20
C GLU A 83 -40.05 -20.38 -6.61
N THR A 84 -41.09 -19.81 -7.25
CA THR A 84 -40.99 -19.17 -8.57
C THR A 84 -40.03 -17.97 -8.56
N LEU A 85 -40.07 -17.15 -7.49
CA LEU A 85 -39.21 -15.99 -7.33
C LEU A 85 -37.75 -16.40 -7.07
N GLU A 86 -37.53 -17.41 -6.21
CA GLU A 86 -36.20 -17.95 -5.91
C GLU A 86 -35.54 -18.54 -7.17
N GLN A 87 -36.27 -19.36 -7.92
CA GLN A 87 -35.80 -19.94 -9.19
C GLN A 87 -35.43 -18.84 -10.20
N LYS A 88 -36.25 -17.79 -10.33
CA LYS A 88 -35.97 -16.67 -11.22
C LYS A 88 -34.74 -15.87 -10.76
N LEU A 89 -34.58 -15.62 -9.47
CA LEU A 89 -33.42 -14.92 -8.90
C LEU A 89 -32.14 -15.68 -9.17
N LEU A 90 -32.09 -16.99 -8.89
CA LEU A 90 -30.94 -17.85 -9.14
C LEU A 90 -30.54 -17.86 -10.63
N VAL A 91 -31.53 -17.95 -11.54
CA VAL A 91 -31.27 -17.88 -12.98
C VAL A 91 -30.72 -16.51 -13.39
N THR A 92 -31.22 -15.42 -12.80
CA THR A 92 -30.71 -14.07 -13.08
C THR A 92 -29.31 -13.82 -12.53
N GLU A 93 -29.02 -14.28 -11.31
CA GLU A 93 -27.69 -14.21 -10.70
C GLU A 93 -26.67 -15.00 -11.52
N PHE A 94 -27.01 -16.22 -11.95
CA PHE A 94 -26.13 -17.04 -12.80
C PHE A 94 -25.90 -16.38 -14.17
N LYS A 95 -26.96 -15.88 -14.81
CA LYS A 95 -26.86 -15.15 -16.08
C LYS A 95 -25.99 -13.90 -15.95
N TRP A 96 -26.07 -13.22 -14.81
CA TRP A 96 -25.29 -12.03 -14.51
C TRP A 96 -23.82 -12.38 -14.22
N MET A 97 -23.55 -13.39 -13.41
CA MET A 97 -22.21 -13.91 -13.12
C MET A 97 -21.51 -14.36 -14.40
N ARG A 98 -22.21 -15.06 -15.30
CA ARG A 98 -21.67 -15.42 -16.62
C ARG A 98 -21.32 -14.17 -17.44
N ARG A 99 -22.22 -13.19 -17.56
CA ARG A 99 -21.94 -11.95 -18.30
C ARG A 99 -20.75 -11.18 -17.73
N MET A 100 -20.62 -11.12 -16.41
CA MET A 100 -19.45 -10.51 -15.75
C MET A 100 -18.16 -11.27 -16.05
N LEU A 101 -18.17 -12.60 -15.90
CA LEU A 101 -17.02 -13.44 -16.22
C LEU A 101 -16.63 -13.33 -17.70
N THR A 102 -17.59 -13.35 -18.62
CA THR A 102 -17.35 -13.17 -20.06
C THR A 102 -16.75 -11.80 -20.38
N ARG A 103 -17.14 -10.73 -19.66
CA ARG A 103 -16.61 -9.37 -19.86
C ARG A 103 -15.21 -9.18 -19.26
N CYS A 104 -14.87 -9.91 -18.20
CA CYS A 104 -13.53 -9.92 -17.60
C CYS A 104 -12.52 -10.75 -18.40
N LEU A 105 -12.96 -11.81 -19.08
CA LEU A 105 -12.12 -12.75 -19.82
C LEU A 105 -12.09 -12.51 -21.34
N SER A 106 -12.68 -11.41 -21.82
CA SER A 106 -12.87 -11.10 -23.26
C SER A 106 -11.58 -10.93 -24.09
N LYS A 107 -10.39 -11.20 -23.51
CA LYS A 107 -9.12 -11.25 -24.24
C LYS A 107 -8.77 -12.66 -24.74
N GLN A 108 -9.46 -13.70 -24.27
CA GLN A 108 -9.29 -15.07 -24.72
C GLN A 108 -10.66 -15.60 -25.09
N ASN A 109 -10.87 -16.02 -26.34
CA ASN A 109 -12.10 -16.59 -26.89
C ASN A 109 -12.49 -17.94 -26.24
N VAL A 110 -12.57 -17.98 -24.92
CA VAL A 110 -12.92 -19.16 -24.13
C VAL A 110 -14.26 -18.89 -23.49
N CYS A 111 -15.29 -19.54 -24.03
CA CYS A 111 -16.59 -19.61 -23.39
C CYS A 111 -16.44 -20.46 -22.14
N LEU A 112 -16.13 -19.85 -20.99
CA LEU A 112 -16.08 -20.59 -19.73
C LEU A 112 -17.51 -20.96 -19.34
N SER A 113 -17.87 -22.22 -19.57
CA SER A 113 -19.00 -22.85 -18.90
C SER A 113 -18.65 -22.92 -17.42
N VAL A 114 -19.20 -22.00 -16.62
CA VAL A 114 -19.11 -22.11 -15.15
C VAL A 114 -19.74 -23.45 -14.79
N LEU A 115 -18.92 -24.41 -14.34
CA LEU A 115 -19.33 -25.78 -13.99
C LEU A 115 -19.93 -26.61 -15.15
N GLY A 116 -19.65 -26.28 -16.42
CA GLY A 116 -20.23 -27.02 -17.56
C GLY A 116 -21.70 -26.70 -17.87
N LEU A 117 -22.30 -25.73 -17.18
CA LEU A 117 -23.70 -25.34 -17.35
C LEU A 117 -23.87 -24.29 -18.46
N GLU A 118 -24.42 -24.70 -19.60
CA GLU A 118 -24.90 -23.79 -20.65
C GLU A 118 -26.22 -23.10 -20.29
N ILE A 119 -26.48 -21.92 -20.89
CA ILE A 119 -27.74 -21.16 -20.71
C ILE A 119 -28.96 -22.01 -21.10
N GLN A 120 -28.78 -22.96 -22.01
CA GLN A 120 -29.80 -23.91 -22.45
C GLN A 120 -30.21 -24.91 -21.36
N HIS A 121 -29.38 -25.12 -20.33
CA HIS A 121 -29.75 -25.95 -19.19
C HIS A 121 -30.55 -25.17 -18.14
N LEU A 122 -30.42 -23.83 -18.12
CA LEU A 122 -31.15 -22.94 -17.21
C LEU A 122 -32.59 -22.69 -17.67
N THR A 123 -32.89 -22.86 -18.95
CA THR A 123 -34.27 -22.78 -19.46
C THR A 123 -35.15 -23.91 -18.93
N LYS A 124 -34.56 -25.00 -18.44
CA LYS A 124 -35.27 -26.09 -17.75
C LYS A 124 -35.65 -25.77 -16.30
N PHE A 125 -34.99 -24.78 -15.70
CA PHE A 125 -35.26 -24.31 -14.33
C PHE A 125 -36.09 -23.01 -14.31
N LEU A 126 -36.52 -22.52 -15.48
CA LEU A 126 -37.43 -21.39 -15.57
C LEU A 126 -38.85 -21.87 -15.30
N PRO A 127 -39.57 -21.26 -14.34
CA PRO A 127 -40.97 -21.59 -14.12
C PRO A 127 -41.83 -21.21 -15.34
N PRO A 128 -43.05 -21.78 -15.46
CA PRO A 128 -43.95 -21.51 -16.57
C PRO A 128 -44.14 -20.01 -16.82
N HIS A 129 -44.24 -19.61 -18.11
CA HIS A 129 -44.34 -18.19 -18.48
C HIS A 129 -45.57 -17.50 -17.84
N GLN A 130 -46.65 -18.25 -17.63
CA GLN A 130 -47.86 -17.78 -16.97
C GLN A 130 -47.60 -17.42 -15.49
N ASP A 131 -46.90 -18.28 -14.76
CA ASP A 131 -46.54 -18.06 -13.34
C ASP A 131 -45.53 -16.90 -13.21
N LEU A 132 -44.65 -16.73 -14.19
CA LEU A 132 -43.70 -15.61 -14.24
C LEU A 132 -44.39 -14.25 -14.42
N GLU A 133 -45.44 -14.17 -15.24
CA GLU A 133 -46.21 -12.94 -15.45
C GLU A 133 -47.08 -12.61 -14.25
N GLU A 134 -47.70 -13.62 -13.64
CA GLU A 134 -48.47 -13.44 -12.41
C GLU A 134 -47.57 -13.03 -11.24
N MET A 135 -46.40 -13.65 -11.11
CA MET A 135 -45.39 -13.27 -10.13
C MET A 135 -44.93 -11.81 -10.35
N GLN A 136 -44.66 -11.41 -11.59
CA GLN A 136 -44.27 -10.02 -11.89
C GLN A 136 -45.34 -8.99 -11.56
N LYS A 137 -46.62 -9.32 -11.76
CA LYS A 137 -47.74 -8.44 -11.39
C LYS A 137 -47.96 -8.37 -9.88
N LYS A 138 -47.75 -9.47 -9.16
CA LYS A 138 -47.91 -9.57 -7.69
C LYS A 138 -46.72 -9.00 -6.91
N LEU A 139 -45.51 -9.03 -7.48
CA LEU A 139 -44.27 -8.58 -6.86
C LEU A 139 -44.28 -7.15 -6.27
N PRO A 140 -44.73 -6.11 -6.99
CA PRO A 140 -44.72 -4.75 -6.44
C PRO A 140 -45.66 -4.62 -5.24
N ALA A 141 -46.83 -5.26 -5.27
CA ALA A 141 -47.79 -5.22 -4.17
C ALA A 141 -47.25 -5.94 -2.92
N GLU A 142 -46.56 -7.06 -3.11
CA GLU A 142 -45.97 -7.82 -1.99
C GLU A 142 -44.72 -7.13 -1.42
N ALA A 143 -43.91 -6.51 -2.27
CA ALA A 143 -42.80 -5.65 -1.85
C ALA A 143 -43.29 -4.45 -1.03
N GLU A 144 -44.40 -3.83 -1.42
CA GLU A 144 -45.00 -2.72 -0.68
C GLU A 144 -45.51 -3.16 0.70
N LYS A 145 -46.18 -4.31 0.78
CA LYS A 145 -46.61 -4.89 2.07
C LYS A 145 -45.41 -5.20 2.97
N PHE A 146 -44.36 -5.80 2.41
CA PHE A 146 -43.13 -6.12 3.13
C PHE A 146 -42.42 -4.87 3.65
N LEU A 147 -42.31 -3.83 2.82
CA LEU A 147 -41.78 -2.54 3.23
C LEU A 147 -42.61 -1.91 4.35
N LYS A 148 -43.94 -1.94 4.24
CA LYS A 148 -44.84 -1.47 5.30
C LYS A 148 -44.68 -2.25 6.59
N ALA A 149 -44.55 -3.58 6.53
CA ALA A 149 -44.35 -4.41 7.71
C ALA A 149 -43.00 -4.12 8.40
N ASN A 150 -41.91 -4.02 7.63
CA ASN A 150 -40.59 -3.65 8.17
C ASN A 150 -40.60 -2.23 8.73
N TYR A 151 -41.29 -1.31 8.06
CA TYR A 151 -41.46 0.06 8.52
C TYR A 151 -42.19 0.10 9.87
N LEU A 152 -43.28 -0.66 10.02
CA LEU A 152 -44.01 -0.78 11.27
C LEU A 152 -43.19 -1.45 12.38
N GLN A 153 -42.39 -2.48 12.04
CA GLN A 153 -41.48 -3.13 12.98
C GLN A 153 -40.36 -2.18 13.46
N LEU A 154 -39.86 -1.34 12.56
CA LEU A 154 -38.84 -0.35 12.87
C LEU A 154 -39.45 0.78 13.71
N LEU A 155 -40.66 1.24 13.35
CA LEU A 155 -41.43 2.18 14.16
C LEU A 155 -41.71 1.67 15.58
N SER A 156 -42.09 0.41 15.75
CA SER A 156 -42.37 -0.15 17.08
C SER A 156 -41.11 -0.27 17.94
N TYR A 157 -39.93 -0.41 17.33
CA TYR A 157 -38.65 -0.35 18.04
C TYR A 157 -38.32 1.05 18.57
N TYR A 158 -38.62 2.10 17.80
CA TYR A 158 -38.35 3.49 18.20
C TYR A 158 -39.46 4.11 19.08
N HIS A 159 -40.72 3.71 18.89
CA HIS A 159 -41.89 4.21 19.64
C HIS A 159 -42.81 3.06 20.05
N PRO A 160 -42.53 2.36 21.18
CA PRO A 160 -43.36 1.26 21.66
C PRO A 160 -44.75 1.69 22.19
N GLU A 161 -44.97 2.98 22.45
CA GLU A 161 -46.19 3.51 23.12
C GLU A 161 -47.14 4.29 22.19
N SER A 162 -46.83 4.42 20.90
CA SER A 162 -47.62 5.23 19.95
C SER A 162 -48.71 4.41 19.26
N GLU A 163 -49.92 4.38 19.81
CA GLU A 163 -51.12 3.80 19.16
C GLU A 163 -51.66 4.62 17.96
N GLY A 164 -51.00 5.73 17.58
CA GLY A 164 -51.41 6.61 16.49
C GLY A 164 -50.51 6.53 15.24
N ILE A 165 -50.90 5.72 14.26
CA ILE A 165 -50.18 5.49 12.99
C ILE A 165 -49.97 6.77 12.15
N GLY A 166 -50.73 7.84 12.41
CA GLY A 166 -50.70 9.09 11.63
C GLY A 166 -49.57 10.07 11.96
N ASN A 167 -48.99 10.02 13.16
CA ASN A 167 -47.97 11.00 13.62
C ASN A 167 -46.57 10.37 13.74
N ALA A 168 -46.49 9.05 13.62
CA ALA A 168 -45.25 8.30 13.81
C ALA A 168 -44.30 8.40 12.60
N THR A 169 -44.82 8.74 11.42
CA THR A 169 -44.02 8.79 10.19
C THR A 169 -43.06 9.96 10.13
N ASP A 170 -43.51 11.12 10.60
CA ASP A 170 -42.69 12.32 10.66
C ASP A 170 -41.65 12.20 11.79
N SER A 171 -42.05 11.58 12.91
CA SER A 171 -41.16 11.29 14.04
C SER A 171 -40.00 10.36 13.67
N LEU A 172 -40.22 9.32 12.85
CA LEU A 172 -39.14 8.43 12.42
C LEU A 172 -38.15 9.11 11.47
N ALA A 173 -38.65 9.94 10.56
CA ALA A 173 -37.78 10.71 9.67
C ALA A 173 -36.88 11.66 10.47
N GLU A 174 -37.42 12.29 11.52
CA GLU A 174 -36.67 13.13 12.46
C GLU A 174 -35.63 12.33 13.27
N HIS A 175 -35.98 11.14 13.80
CA HIS A 175 -35.04 10.28 14.52
C HIS A 175 -33.92 9.76 13.61
N LEU A 176 -34.24 9.32 12.39
CA LEU A 176 -33.23 8.91 11.41
C LEU A 176 -32.34 10.08 10.99
N ALA A 177 -32.89 11.29 10.89
CA ALA A 177 -32.10 12.49 10.62
C ALA A 177 -31.17 12.82 11.79
N PHE A 178 -31.64 12.66 13.02
CA PHE A 178 -30.86 12.83 14.25
C PHE A 178 -29.73 11.80 14.35
N ASP A 179 -30.00 10.52 14.15
CA ASP A 179 -29.00 9.45 14.16
C ASP A 179 -27.97 9.65 13.05
N LYS A 180 -28.42 10.05 11.86
CA LYS A 180 -27.53 10.39 10.74
C LYS A 180 -26.63 11.57 11.08
N LYS A 181 -27.13 12.55 11.85
CA LYS A 181 -26.33 13.68 12.33
C LYS A 181 -25.31 13.22 13.37
N GLN A 182 -25.71 12.43 14.36
CA GLN A 182 -24.81 11.84 15.35
C GLN A 182 -23.71 10.99 14.72
N LEU A 183 -24.05 10.17 13.73
CA LEU A 183 -23.08 9.32 13.03
C LEU A 183 -22.06 10.16 12.24
N LYS A 184 -22.49 11.28 11.66
CA LYS A 184 -21.58 12.24 11.02
C LYS A 184 -20.65 12.91 12.02
N GLU A 185 -21.18 13.32 13.17
CA GLU A 185 -20.39 13.92 14.25
C GLU A 185 -19.37 12.93 14.82
N ALA A 186 -19.78 11.69 15.06
CA ALA A 186 -18.89 10.61 15.51
C ALA A 186 -17.77 10.32 14.48
N ARG A 187 -18.10 10.27 13.18
CA ARG A 187 -17.08 10.12 12.12
C ARG A 187 -16.11 11.30 12.08
N ALA A 188 -16.60 12.52 12.25
CA ALA A 188 -15.74 13.70 12.29
C ALA A 188 -14.77 13.66 13.49
N GLN A 189 -15.24 13.19 14.65
CA GLN A 189 -14.41 12.96 15.83
C GLN A 189 -13.36 11.85 15.59
N GLU A 190 -13.76 10.73 14.98
CA GLU A 190 -12.86 9.63 14.62
C GLU A 190 -11.74 10.10 13.69
N GLU A 191 -12.09 10.86 12.63
CA GLU A 191 -11.10 11.44 11.73
C GLU A 191 -10.14 12.38 12.45
N GLN A 192 -10.64 13.17 13.41
CA GLN A 192 -9.79 14.06 14.19
C GLN A 192 -8.83 13.29 15.11
N LEU A 193 -9.32 12.23 15.78
CA LEU A 193 -8.50 11.35 16.59
C LEU A 193 -7.42 10.65 15.75
N ASN A 194 -7.79 10.15 14.57
CA ASN A 194 -6.84 9.53 13.63
C ASN A 194 -5.76 10.52 13.19
N ARG A 195 -6.13 11.77 12.87
CA ARG A 195 -5.17 12.84 12.55
C ARG A 195 -4.20 13.10 13.71
N CYS A 196 -4.70 13.20 14.94
CA CYS A 196 -3.85 13.37 16.13
C CYS A 196 -2.91 12.17 16.34
N LEU A 197 -3.41 10.95 16.15
CA LEU A 197 -2.64 9.72 16.28
C LEU A 197 -1.52 9.65 15.23
N ASP A 198 -1.79 10.03 13.99
CA ASP A 198 -0.77 10.08 12.93
C ASP A 198 0.30 11.14 13.18
N GLN A 199 -0.08 12.31 13.71
CA GLN A 199 0.88 13.31 14.17
C GLN A 199 1.77 12.76 15.28
N GLN A 200 1.20 12.05 16.25
CA GLN A 200 1.96 11.46 17.35
C GLN A 200 2.94 10.39 16.83
N LYS A 201 2.50 9.52 15.92
CA LYS A 201 3.37 8.54 15.24
C LYS A 201 4.53 9.22 14.52
N ALA A 202 4.27 10.31 13.81
CA ALA A 202 5.30 11.06 13.09
C ALA A 202 6.36 11.62 14.04
N VAL A 203 5.95 12.18 15.19
CA VAL A 203 6.88 12.69 16.21
C VAL A 203 7.72 11.53 16.79
N TYR A 204 7.10 10.41 17.16
CA TYR A 204 7.86 9.25 17.66
C TYR A 204 8.87 8.74 16.64
N PHE A 205 8.48 8.68 15.37
CA PHE A 205 9.38 8.25 14.30
C PHE A 205 10.58 9.21 14.15
N GLN A 206 10.35 10.52 14.21
CA GLN A 206 11.43 11.52 14.18
C GLN A 206 12.39 11.37 15.37
N VAL A 207 11.86 11.17 16.58
CA VAL A 207 12.69 10.93 17.77
C VAL A 207 13.52 9.66 17.61
N LEU A 208 12.90 8.57 17.15
CA LEU A 208 13.59 7.30 16.91
C LEU A 208 14.71 7.45 15.87
N GLN A 209 14.44 8.16 14.78
CA GLN A 209 15.47 8.46 13.77
C GLN A 209 16.62 9.28 14.34
N ARG A 210 16.33 10.27 15.21
CA ARG A 210 17.36 11.06 15.88
C ARG A 210 18.21 10.20 16.82
N CYS A 211 17.59 9.34 17.63
CA CYS A 211 18.30 8.39 18.48
C CYS A 211 19.20 7.45 17.67
N LEU A 212 18.70 6.93 16.55
CA LEU A 212 19.46 6.07 15.65
C LEU A 212 20.63 6.80 15.00
N GLY A 213 20.45 8.08 14.64
CA GLY A 213 21.52 8.95 14.17
C GLY A 213 22.63 9.15 15.20
N LEU A 214 22.25 9.42 16.46
CA LEU A 214 23.20 9.56 17.57
C LEU A 214 23.96 8.26 17.85
N LEU A 215 23.28 7.11 17.87
CA LEU A 215 23.91 5.80 18.04
C LEU A 215 24.91 5.51 16.92
N LYS A 216 24.57 5.82 15.66
CA LYS A 216 25.51 5.67 14.53
C LYS A 216 26.74 6.57 14.68
N GLN A 217 26.55 7.83 15.08
CA GLN A 217 27.67 8.75 15.31
C GLN A 217 28.59 8.27 16.44
N LEU A 218 28.02 7.81 17.55
CA LEU A 218 28.80 7.25 18.65
C LEU A 218 29.57 6.01 18.21
N ALA A 219 28.90 5.05 17.56
CA ALA A 219 29.54 3.85 17.05
C ALA A 219 30.68 4.17 16.08
N HIS A 220 30.51 5.17 15.21
CA HIS A 220 31.55 5.61 14.29
C HIS A 220 32.73 6.24 15.01
N LYS A 221 32.48 7.14 15.99
CA LYS A 221 33.53 7.76 16.80
C LYS A 221 34.32 6.74 17.61
N PHE A 222 33.65 5.79 18.26
CA PHE A 222 34.34 4.73 19.01
C PHE A 222 35.17 3.83 18.09
N ARG A 223 34.65 3.45 16.93
CA ARG A 223 35.42 2.66 15.94
C ARG A 223 36.65 3.40 15.44
N LEU A 224 36.51 4.68 15.09
CA LEU A 224 37.64 5.51 14.65
C LEU A 224 38.67 5.72 15.76
N GLY A 225 38.22 5.95 17.00
CA GLY A 225 39.10 6.09 18.16
C GLY A 225 39.93 4.84 18.39
N THR A 226 39.27 3.68 18.53
CA THR A 226 39.97 2.40 18.71
C THR A 226 40.89 2.06 17.54
N GLN A 227 40.51 2.38 16.31
CA GLN A 227 41.37 2.20 15.13
C GLN A 227 42.63 3.07 15.22
N SER A 228 42.48 4.35 15.57
CA SER A 228 43.61 5.27 15.73
C SER A 228 44.58 4.81 16.83
N ASP A 229 44.05 4.31 17.95
CA ASP A 229 44.87 3.80 19.06
C ASP A 229 45.68 2.56 18.62
N LEU A 230 45.05 1.64 17.88
CA LEU A 230 45.72 0.47 17.32
C LEU A 230 46.80 0.86 16.29
N ASP A 231 46.49 1.80 15.40
CA ASP A 231 47.43 2.28 14.39
C ASP A 231 48.64 2.94 15.06
N GLN A 232 48.44 3.70 16.13
CA GLN A 232 49.52 4.31 16.90
C GLN A 232 50.47 3.26 17.52
N VAL A 233 49.92 2.21 18.13
CA VAL A 233 50.72 1.11 18.70
C VAL A 233 51.48 0.36 17.60
N LEU A 234 50.83 0.12 16.45
CA LEU A 234 51.47 -0.53 15.32
C LEU A 234 52.66 0.27 14.78
N ILE A 235 52.50 1.59 14.63
CA ILE A 235 53.57 2.48 14.18
C ILE A 235 54.76 2.41 15.15
N GLN A 236 54.51 2.53 16.46
CA GLN A 236 55.56 2.43 17.48
C GLN A 236 56.29 1.09 17.43
N TYR A 237 55.54 -0.02 17.29
CA TYR A 237 56.14 -1.34 17.16
C TYR A 237 57.02 -1.44 15.92
N MET A 238 56.55 -0.93 14.78
CA MET A 238 57.32 -0.94 13.52
C MET A 238 58.57 -0.06 13.60
N GLU A 239 58.50 1.08 14.28
CA GLU A 239 59.64 1.96 14.54
C GLU A 239 60.70 1.26 15.40
N ILE A 240 60.29 0.65 16.52
CA ILE A 240 61.19 -0.13 17.38
C ILE A 240 61.83 -1.28 16.58
N LYS A 241 61.03 -2.00 15.78
CA LYS A 241 61.51 -3.10 14.95
C LYS A 241 62.49 -2.64 13.88
N ALA A 242 62.23 -1.51 13.23
CA ALA A 242 63.12 -0.91 12.24
C ALA A 242 64.45 -0.48 12.88
N ASN A 243 64.40 0.15 14.05
CA ASN A 243 65.59 0.54 14.81
C ASN A 243 66.42 -0.68 15.24
N ALA A 244 65.77 -1.75 15.70
CA ALA A 244 66.44 -3.00 16.05
C ALA A 244 67.11 -3.66 14.82
N LEU A 245 66.46 -3.65 13.66
CA LEU A 245 67.05 -4.14 12.41
C LEU A 245 68.24 -3.29 11.97
N LEU A 246 68.14 -1.96 12.07
CA LEU A 246 69.24 -1.06 11.75
C LEU A 246 70.47 -1.33 12.65
N LEU A 247 70.24 -1.49 13.96
CA LEU A 247 71.30 -1.86 14.91
C LEU A 247 71.90 -3.23 14.57
N LYS A 248 71.08 -4.20 14.17
CA LYS A 248 71.55 -5.51 13.72
C LYS A 248 72.43 -5.41 12.48
N ILE A 249 72.03 -4.62 11.47
CA ILE A 249 72.82 -4.38 10.26
C ILE A 249 74.18 -3.76 10.62
N ARG A 250 74.18 -2.72 11.46
CA ARG A 250 75.43 -2.08 11.93
C ARG A 250 76.32 -3.04 12.72
N GLY A 251 75.72 -3.93 13.51
CA GLY A 251 76.46 -4.97 14.23
C GLY A 251 77.16 -5.95 13.29
N GLU A 252 76.46 -6.42 12.26
CA GLU A 252 77.07 -7.29 11.24
C GLU A 252 78.12 -6.56 10.39
N GLU A 253 77.91 -5.29 10.07
CA GLU A 253 78.92 -4.45 9.40
C GLU A 253 80.22 -4.37 10.23
N MET A 254 80.11 -4.07 11.53
CA MET A 254 81.27 -4.02 12.43
C MET A 254 81.95 -5.38 12.57
N LYS A 255 81.17 -6.46 12.60
CA LYS A 255 81.69 -7.82 12.59
C LYS A 255 82.51 -8.11 11.34
N ILE A 256 81.97 -7.82 10.15
CA ILE A 256 82.68 -7.98 8.87
C ILE A 256 83.97 -7.14 8.86
N LEU A 257 83.93 -5.89 9.32
CA LEU A 257 85.11 -5.04 9.40
C LEU A 257 86.17 -5.62 10.35
N SER A 258 85.77 -6.12 11.51
CA SER A 258 86.70 -6.75 12.47
C SER A 258 87.31 -8.05 11.95
N GLU A 259 86.55 -8.85 11.20
CA GLU A 259 87.02 -10.07 10.56
C GLU A 259 87.96 -9.77 9.37
N THR A 260 87.67 -8.70 8.61
CA THR A 260 88.47 -8.31 7.43
C THR A 260 89.78 -7.60 7.82
N TYR A 261 89.74 -6.75 8.86
CA TYR A 261 90.88 -5.98 9.34
C TYR A 261 91.41 -6.55 10.65
N THR A 262 92.01 -7.74 10.59
CA THR A 262 92.71 -8.31 11.75
C THR A 262 93.90 -7.42 12.15
N PRO A 263 94.33 -7.43 13.42
CA PRO A 263 95.44 -6.60 13.89
C PRO A 263 96.72 -6.83 13.10
N GLU A 264 96.95 -8.04 12.56
CA GLU A 264 98.10 -8.28 11.68
C GLU A 264 97.97 -7.52 10.36
N ILE A 265 96.80 -7.59 9.71
CA ILE A 265 96.53 -6.90 8.44
C ILE A 265 96.64 -5.38 8.63
N VAL A 266 96.09 -4.85 9.72
CA VAL A 266 96.18 -3.42 10.05
C VAL A 266 97.62 -2.98 10.30
N ASN A 267 98.41 -3.77 11.04
CA ASN A 267 99.83 -3.48 11.27
C ASN A 267 100.63 -3.47 9.95
N VAL A 268 100.36 -4.44 9.06
CA VAL A 268 100.97 -4.46 7.71
C VAL A 268 100.57 -3.21 6.91
N HIS A 269 99.29 -2.82 6.91
CA HIS A 269 98.85 -1.58 6.26
C HIS A 269 99.52 -0.33 6.85
N GLN A 270 99.72 -0.28 8.17
CA GLN A 270 100.44 0.81 8.84
C GLN A 270 101.92 0.85 8.43
N MET A 271 102.60 -0.30 8.37
CA MET A 271 103.99 -0.38 7.90
C MET A 271 104.13 0.07 6.44
N ILE A 272 103.19 -0.31 5.57
CA ILE A 272 103.18 0.14 4.17
C ILE A 272 102.96 1.65 4.09
N ARG A 273 102.04 2.19 4.91
CA ARG A 273 101.74 3.62 4.98
C ARG A 273 102.96 4.43 5.45
N MET A 274 103.63 3.98 6.51
CA MET A 274 104.86 4.59 7.03
C MET A 274 106.01 4.55 6.01
N LYS A 275 106.19 3.43 5.30
CA LYS A 275 107.24 3.32 4.26
C LYS A 275 106.99 4.22 3.05
N ARG A 276 105.73 4.54 2.74
CA ARG A 276 105.37 5.40 1.60
C ARG A 276 105.31 6.89 1.94
N GLY A 277 105.43 7.27 3.21
CA GLY A 277 105.42 8.67 3.66
C GLY A 277 104.04 9.33 3.67
N TRP A 278 102.96 8.56 3.76
CA TRP A 278 101.59 9.10 3.84
C TRP A 278 101.24 9.17 5.33
N THR A 279 101.13 10.37 5.89
CA THR A 279 100.57 10.56 7.24
C THR A 279 99.07 10.33 7.23
#